data_AF-A0A937NXW4-F1
#
_entry.id   AF-A0A937NXW4-F1
#
_cell.length_a   1.000
_cell.length_b   1.000
_cell.length_c   1.000
_cell.angle_alpha   90.00
_cell.angle_beta   90.00
_cell.angle_gamma   90.00
#
_symmetry.space_group_name_H-M   'P 1'
#
loop_
_entity.id
_entity.type
_entity.pdbx_description
1 polymer ?
#
loop_
_entity_poly.entity_id
_entity_poly.type
_entity_poly.pdbx_seq_one_letter_code
_entity_poly.pdbx_strand_id
1 'polypeptide(L)'
;MRFPNRQIHERLISDISRSDRLQYPEAAVQEGVAAIVSMPIFFLQEVIGVLRLYHHEPWDISERDVDSLLIPGENIGLAMMFARLLNTVQTIREAVRDLPQEFSRLLEIQDRPSE
;
A
#
# COMPACT_ATOMS: atom_id res chain seq x y z
N MET A 1 -0.40 20.90 -0.13
CA MET A 1 1.00 20.48 0.12
C MET A 1 1.49 19.86 -1.18
N ARG A 2 2.39 20.51 -1.92
CA ARG A 2 2.87 20.01 -3.24
C ARG A 2 4.18 19.25 -3.01
N PHE A 3 4.21 17.96 -3.35
CA PHE A 3 5.40 17.13 -3.20
C PHE A 3 6.46 17.47 -4.28
N PRO A 4 7.76 17.55 -3.94
CA PRO A 4 8.73 18.27 -4.76
C PRO A 4 9.43 17.43 -5.85
N ASN A 5 9.03 16.17 -6.08
CA ASN A 5 9.73 15.34 -7.07
C ASN A 5 8.74 14.61 -8.00
N ARG A 6 8.55 15.19 -9.20
CA ARG A 6 7.51 14.85 -10.17
C ARG A 6 7.98 13.84 -11.24
N GLN A 7 8.95 12.98 -10.91
CA GLN A 7 9.49 12.00 -11.88
C GLN A 7 8.77 10.64 -11.86
N ILE A 8 7.91 10.37 -10.88
CA ILE A 8 7.06 9.18 -10.86
C ILE A 8 5.69 9.57 -11.40
N HIS A 9 5.56 9.50 -12.72
CA HIS A 9 4.32 9.82 -13.42
C HIS A 9 3.31 8.68 -13.27
N GLU A 10 2.08 9.07 -12.95
CA GLU A 10 0.87 8.32 -13.26
C GLU A 10 0.96 7.74 -14.67
N ARG A 11 0.64 6.45 -14.80
CA ARG A 11 0.78 5.74 -16.06
C ARG A 11 -0.60 5.36 -16.58
N LEU A 12 -1.02 6.07 -17.62
CA LEU A 12 -2.23 5.78 -18.37
C LEU A 12 -1.89 4.90 -19.59
N ILE A 13 -2.65 3.82 -19.74
CA ILE A 13 -2.77 3.04 -20.97
C ILE A 13 -4.24 3.15 -21.36
N SER A 14 -4.53 4.06 -22.29
CA SER A 14 -5.89 4.36 -22.73
C SER A 14 -6.49 3.26 -23.61
N ASP A 15 -5.66 2.47 -24.28
CA ASP A 15 -6.08 1.32 -25.09
C ASP A 15 -4.97 0.26 -25.11
N ILE A 16 -5.24 -0.89 -24.50
CA ILE A 16 -4.31 -2.03 -24.42
C ILE A 16 -4.03 -2.61 -25.79
N SER A 17 -5.01 -2.66 -26.69
CA SER A 17 -4.85 -3.25 -28.03
C SER A 17 -3.83 -2.50 -28.88
N ARG A 18 -3.60 -1.23 -28.53
CA ARG A 18 -2.66 -0.32 -29.20
C ARG A 18 -1.38 -0.09 -28.40
N SER A 19 -1.18 -0.82 -27.30
CA SER A 19 -0.03 -0.64 -26.41
C SER A 19 0.87 -1.87 -26.39
N ASP A 20 2.16 -1.63 -26.65
CA ASP A 20 3.25 -2.60 -26.48
C ASP A 20 3.82 -2.63 -25.05
N ARG A 21 3.20 -1.87 -24.12
CA ARG A 21 3.73 -1.63 -22.78
C ARG A 21 3.29 -2.67 -21.75
N LEU A 22 2.40 -3.59 -22.12
CA LEU A 22 1.92 -4.65 -21.23
C LEU A 22 2.84 -5.86 -21.29
N GLN A 23 3.17 -6.38 -20.11
CA GLN A 23 3.91 -7.63 -19.99
C GLN A 23 3.05 -8.85 -20.41
N TYR A 24 1.74 -8.78 -20.19
CA TYR A 24 0.79 -9.87 -20.48
C TYR A 24 -0.48 -9.35 -21.18
N PRO A 25 -0.39 -8.92 -22.45
CA PRO A 25 -1.53 -8.34 -23.16
C PRO A 25 -2.65 -9.37 -23.41
N GLU A 26 -2.32 -10.63 -23.70
CA GLU A 26 -3.31 -11.69 -23.94
C GLU A 26 -4.18 -11.97 -22.72
N ALA A 27 -3.56 -12.05 -21.54
CA ALA A 27 -4.29 -12.24 -20.27
C ALA A 27 -5.20 -11.05 -19.96
N ALA A 28 -4.72 -9.82 -20.18
CA ALA A 28 -5.54 -8.62 -19.98
C ALA A 28 -6.79 -8.61 -20.88
N VAL A 29 -6.64 -9.05 -22.15
CA VAL A 29 -7.76 -9.18 -23.09
C VAL A 29 -8.73 -10.29 -22.65
N GLN A 30 -8.23 -11.42 -22.17
CA GLN A 30 -9.07 -12.51 -21.65
C GLN A 30 -9.88 -12.11 -20.42
N GLU A 31 -9.31 -11.26 -19.57
CA GLU A 31 -9.99 -10.69 -18.40
C GLU A 31 -10.94 -9.53 -18.76
N GLY A 32 -11.02 -9.15 -20.04
CA GLY A 32 -11.89 -8.08 -20.52
C GLY A 32 -11.39 -6.68 -20.16
N VAL A 33 -10.08 -6.51 -19.96
CA VAL A 33 -9.45 -5.21 -19.68
C VAL A 33 -9.06 -4.56 -21.01
N ALA A 34 -9.48 -3.31 -21.21
CA ALA A 34 -9.14 -2.51 -22.39
C ALA A 34 -8.32 -1.25 -22.04
N ALA A 35 -8.37 -0.74 -20.81
CA ALA A 35 -7.55 0.38 -20.36
C ALA A 35 -7.08 0.22 -18.91
N ILE A 36 -5.94 0.85 -18.58
CA ILE A 36 -5.31 0.77 -17.26
C ILE A 36 -4.84 2.15 -16.83
N VAL A 37 -5.17 2.53 -15.59
CA VAL A 37 -4.58 3.70 -14.91
C VAL A 37 -3.80 3.20 -13.71
N SER A 38 -2.51 3.49 -13.65
CA SER A 38 -1.66 3.20 -12.50
C SER A 38 -1.25 4.50 -11.82
N MET A 39 -1.47 4.61 -10.51
CA MET A 39 -1.07 5.76 -9.71
C MET A 39 -0.25 5.31 -8.49
N PRO A 40 0.81 6.04 -8.13
CA PRO A 40 1.61 5.73 -6.95
C PRO A 40 0.81 6.01 -5.66
N ILE A 41 1.08 5.22 -4.63
CA ILE A 41 0.63 5.51 -3.26
C ILE A 41 1.84 6.02 -2.47
N PHE A 42 1.75 7.24 -1.96
CA PHE A 42 2.85 7.91 -1.27
C PHE A 42 2.75 7.82 0.25
N PHE A 43 3.91 7.75 0.90
CA PHE A 43 4.09 7.93 2.34
C PHE A 43 5.40 8.64 2.63
N LEU A 44 5.36 9.78 3.34
CA LEU A 44 6.54 10.58 3.70
C LEU A 44 7.55 10.78 2.54
N GLN A 45 7.03 11.01 1.32
CA GLN A 45 7.79 11.19 0.07
C GLN A 45 8.33 9.91 -0.61
N GLU A 46 8.07 8.74 -0.05
CA GLU A 46 8.38 7.45 -0.66
C GLU A 46 7.14 6.81 -1.29
N VAL A 47 7.34 6.12 -2.42
CA VAL A 47 6.28 5.29 -3.02
C VAL A 47 6.24 3.95 -2.30
N ILE A 48 5.15 3.69 -1.59
CA ILE A 48 4.97 2.45 -0.81
C ILE A 48 4.10 1.42 -1.53
N GLY A 49 3.50 1.80 -2.66
CA GLY A 49 2.64 0.92 -3.44
C GLY A 49 2.12 1.60 -4.71
N VAL A 50 1.29 0.87 -5.45
CA VAL A 50 0.64 1.33 -6.67
C VAL A 50 -0.83 0.93 -6.64
N LEU A 51 -1.71 1.89 -6.86
CA LEU A 51 -3.13 1.64 -7.13
C LEU A 51 -3.32 1.52 -8.64
N ARG A 52 -3.95 0.42 -9.10
CA ARG A 52 -4.33 0.23 -10.51
C ARG A 52 -5.82 0.18 -10.66
N LEU A 53 -6.33 0.91 -11.63
CA LEU A 53 -7.71 0.85 -12.09
C LEU A 53 -7.75 0.20 -13.47
N TYR A 54 -8.69 -0.71 -13.66
CA TYR A 54 -8.92 -1.42 -14.90
C TYR A 54 -10.27 -1.00 -15.46
N HIS A 55 -10.31 -0.74 -16.75
CA HIS A 55 -11.54 -0.38 -17.46
C HIS A 55 -11.75 -1.32 -18.64
N HIS A 56 -13.00 -1.71 -18.87
CA HIS A 56 -13.37 -2.73 -19.86
C HIS A 56 -13.48 -2.18 -21.29
N GLU A 57 -13.51 -0.85 -21.42
CA GLU A 57 -13.45 -0.14 -22.71
C GLU A 57 -12.23 0.78 -22.76
N PRO A 58 -11.75 1.16 -23.95
CA PRO A 58 -10.73 2.20 -24.08
C PRO A 58 -11.13 3.46 -23.30
N TRP A 59 -10.17 4.05 -22.61
CA TRP A 59 -10.43 5.15 -21.69
C TRP A 59 -9.62 6.38 -22.07
N ASP A 60 -10.31 7.35 -22.67
CA ASP A 60 -9.77 8.69 -22.91
C ASP A 60 -10.08 9.59 -21.70
N ILE A 61 -9.27 9.43 -20.65
CA ILE A 61 -9.42 10.20 -19.41
C ILE A 61 -8.73 11.56 -19.54
N SER A 62 -9.42 12.62 -19.12
CA SER A 62 -8.80 13.96 -19.10
C SER A 62 -7.74 14.06 -18.00
N GLU A 63 -6.72 14.90 -18.18
CA GLU A 63 -5.69 15.15 -17.15
C GLU A 63 -6.32 15.58 -15.80
N ARG A 64 -7.42 16.34 -15.84
CA ARG A 64 -8.17 16.76 -14.65
C ARG A 64 -8.78 15.57 -13.90
N ASP A 65 -9.31 14.61 -14.64
CA ASP A 65 -9.92 13.41 -14.04
C ASP A 65 -8.81 12.50 -13.48
N VAL A 66 -7.67 12.40 -14.17
CA VAL A 66 -6.48 11.72 -13.63
C VAL A 66 -6.01 12.36 -12.33
N ASP A 67 -5.92 13.69 -12.26
CA ASP A 67 -5.61 14.42 -11.02
C ASP A 67 -6.61 14.11 -9.90
N SER A 68 -7.89 13.96 -10.25
CA SER A 68 -8.94 13.61 -9.29
C SER A 68 -8.78 12.18 -8.76
N LEU A 69 -8.26 11.27 -9.58
CA LEU A 69 -7.95 9.89 -9.17
C LEU A 69 -6.76 9.80 -8.20
N LEU A 70 -5.87 10.80 -8.18
CA LEU A 70 -4.77 10.84 -7.19
C LEU A 70 -5.27 10.99 -5.75
N ILE A 71 -6.42 11.63 -5.54
CA ILE A 71 -7.02 11.88 -4.22
C ILE A 71 -7.25 10.55 -3.45
N PRO A 72 -7.89 9.52 -4.05
CA PRO A 72 -7.93 8.18 -3.49
C PRO A 72 -6.54 7.62 -3.12
N GLY A 73 -5.54 7.77 -4.00
CA GLY A 73 -4.17 7.31 -3.74
C GLY A 73 -3.56 7.93 -2.48
N GLU A 74 -3.73 9.23 -2.28
CA GLU A 74 -3.29 9.95 -1.08
C GLU A 74 -4.00 9.45 0.19
N ASN A 75 -5.34 9.29 0.12
CA ASN A 75 -6.13 8.80 1.25
C ASN A 75 -5.77 7.37 1.64
N ILE A 76 -5.50 6.49 0.66
CA ILE A 76 -5.06 5.12 0.91
C ILE A 76 -3.67 5.13 1.56
N GLY A 77 -2.75 6.00 1.11
CA GLY A 77 -1.45 6.18 1.74
C GLY A 77 -1.56 6.56 3.22
N LEU A 78 -2.47 7.49 3.54
CA LEU A 78 -2.76 7.89 4.92
C LEU A 78 -3.39 6.74 5.73
N ALA A 79 -4.35 6.01 5.16
CA ALA A 79 -4.96 4.87 5.83
C ALA A 79 -3.93 3.76 6.15
N MET A 80 -3.02 3.47 5.22
CA MET A 80 -1.92 2.53 5.44
C MET A 80 -0.97 3.00 6.56
N MET A 81 -0.69 4.31 6.65
CA MET A 81 0.08 4.87 7.77
C MET A 81 -0.62 4.59 9.10
N PHE A 82 -1.91 4.89 9.21
CA PHE A 82 -2.67 4.67 10.45
C PHE A 82 -2.71 3.18 10.83
N ALA A 83 -2.92 2.29 9.86
CA ALA A 83 -2.88 0.85 10.10
C ALA A 83 -1.51 0.40 10.63
N ARG A 84 -0.41 0.88 10.04
CA ARG A 84 0.95 0.55 10.49
C ARG A 84 1.24 1.08 11.90
N LEU A 85 0.82 2.31 12.20
CA LEU A 85 0.95 2.90 13.53
C LEU A 85 0.17 2.09 14.57
N LEU A 86 -1.09 1.75 14.26
CA LEU A 86 -1.93 0.95 15.14
C LEU A 86 -1.30 -0.42 15.43
N ASN A 87 -0.85 -1.12 14.39
CA ASN A 87 -0.17 -2.40 14.54
C ASN A 87 1.08 -2.27 15.41
N THR A 88 1.88 -1.22 15.21
CA THR A 88 3.10 -0.97 16.02
C THR A 88 2.75 -0.78 17.49
N VAL A 89 1.74 0.05 17.80
CA VAL A 89 1.29 0.27 19.17
C VAL A 89 0.74 -1.01 19.80
N GLN A 90 0.02 -1.83 19.03
CA GLN A 90 -0.49 -3.13 19.49
C GLN A 90 0.66 -4.10 19.82
N THR A 91 1.66 -4.21 18.96
CA THR A 91 2.85 -5.04 19.22
C THR A 91 3.60 -4.59 20.48
N ILE A 92 3.79 -3.28 20.68
CA ILE A 92 4.42 -2.76 21.91
C ILE A 92 3.57 -3.09 23.13
N ARG A 93 2.25 -2.91 23.03
CA ARG A 93 1.31 -3.23 24.13
C ARG A 93 1.37 -4.71 24.52
N GLU A 94 1.44 -5.61 23.53
CA GLU A 94 1.56 -7.05 23.77
C GLU A 94 2.87 -7.38 24.46
N ALA A 95 4.00 -6.89 23.95
CA ALA A 95 5.31 -7.10 24.57
C ALA A 95 5.35 -6.62 26.04
N VAL A 96 4.80 -5.43 26.33
CA VAL A 96 4.74 -4.91 27.71
C VAL A 96 3.82 -5.75 28.60
N ARG A 97 2.73 -6.30 28.06
CA ARG A 97 1.79 -7.15 28.81
C ARG A 97 2.41 -8.48 29.23
N ASP A 98 3.36 -9.01 28.46
CA ASP A 98 3.95 -10.32 28.69
C ASP A 98 5.13 -10.28 29.68
N LEU A 99 5.78 -9.13 29.84
CA LEU A 99 6.89 -8.92 30.81
C LEU A 99 6.58 -9.42 32.24
N PRO A 100 5.42 -9.12 32.86
CA PRO A 100 5.14 -9.57 34.23
C PRO A 100 5.14 -11.09 34.38
N GLN A 101 4.69 -11.84 33.36
CA GLN A 101 4.63 -13.30 33.41
C GLN A 101 6.02 -13.95 33.29
N GLU A 102 6.94 -13.29 32.61
CA GLU A 102 8.34 -13.73 32.49
C GLU A 102 9.10 -13.45 33.78
N PHE A 103 8.92 -12.26 34.36
CA PHE A 103 9.52 -11.92 35.66
C PHE A 103 9.02 -12.82 36.79
N SER A 104 7.71 -13.11 36.86
CA SER A 104 7.18 -14.04 37.88
C SER A 104 7.78 -15.44 37.75
N ARG A 105 7.93 -15.98 36.52
CA ARG A 105 8.57 -17.28 36.30
C ARG A 105 10.04 -17.30 36.67
N LEU A 106 10.78 -16.22 36.43
CA LEU A 106 12.19 -16.11 36.80
C LEU A 106 12.39 -16.03 38.32
N LEU A 107 11.52 -15.29 39.02
CA LEU A 107 11.56 -15.20 40.48
C LEU A 107 11.20 -16.54 41.15
N GLU A 108 10.26 -17.30 40.60
CA GLU A 108 9.90 -18.65 41.09
C GLU A 108 11.02 -19.68 40.93
N ILE A 109 11.85 -19.57 39.89
CA ILE A 109 13.00 -20.48 39.68
C ILE A 109 14.12 -20.20 40.69
N GLN A 110 14.26 -18.95 41.13
CA GLN A 110 15.33 -18.53 42.03
C GLN A 110 15.06 -18.89 43.51
N ASP A 111 13.80 -19.18 43.85
CA ASP A 111 13.34 -19.53 45.22
C ASP A 111 13.27 -21.05 45.46
N ARG A 112 13.67 -21.90 44.49
CA ARG A 112 13.77 -23.35 44.73
C ARG A 112 14.97 -23.64 45.64
N PRO A 113 14.77 -24.24 46.82
CA PRO A 113 15.88 -24.64 47.67
C PRO A 113 16.71 -25.69 46.93
N SER A 114 18.03 -25.48 46.92
CA SER A 114 19.01 -26.46 46.48
C SER A 114 19.02 -27.63 47.46
N GLU A 115 18.39 -28.74 47.09
CA GLU A 115 18.60 -30.06 47.71
C GLU A 115 20.02 -30.57 47.49
#